data_AF-A0A813EJV8-F1
#
_entry.id   AF-A0A813EJV8-F1
#
_cell.length_a   1.000
_cell.length_b   1.000
_cell.length_c   1.000
_cell.angle_alpha   90.00
_cell.angle_beta   90.00
_cell.angle_gamma   90.00
#
_symmetry.space_group_name_H-M   'P 1'
#
loop_
_entity.id
_entity.type
_entity.pdbx_description
1 polymer ?
#
loop_
_entity_poly.entity_id
_entity_poly.type
_entity_poly.pdbx_seq_one_letter_code
_entity_poly.pdbx_strand_id
1 'polypeptide(L)'
;ADQSDDDDDEIIVGPTIFAVQPKTFEEVWIPDAKEGKAPVHSNVSVISLSDVSRLSSARTGQAVLSFGSLLHACGFGTLCRPCMFERIPGRCRKVWLCDFCHMHAGRKRRVTDHPTLASTAKS
;
A
#
# COMPACT_ATOMS: atom_id res chain seq x y z
N ALA A 1 4.47 37.58 6.14
CA ALA A 1 4.66 36.13 6.03
C ALA A 1 3.40 35.61 5.36
N ASP A 2 3.52 35.21 4.11
CA ASP A 2 2.42 34.73 3.29
C ASP A 2 2.22 33.26 3.67
N GLN A 3 1.25 32.99 4.54
CA GLN A 3 0.76 31.63 4.77
C GLN A 3 -0.25 31.38 3.66
N SER A 4 0.24 30.93 2.50
CA SER A 4 -0.64 30.26 1.55
C SER A 4 -1.05 28.95 2.22
N ASP A 5 -2.25 28.94 2.79
CA ASP A 5 -2.94 27.70 3.13
C ASP A 5 -3.09 26.94 1.80
N ASP A 6 -2.16 26.02 1.54
CA ASP A 6 -2.29 25.02 0.46
C ASP A 6 -3.46 24.12 0.89
N ASP A 7 -4.67 24.52 0.50
CA ASP A 7 -5.88 23.74 0.69
C ASP A 7 -5.71 22.41 -0.07
N ASP A 8 -5.44 21.33 0.66
CA ASP A 8 -5.37 19.98 0.11
C ASP A 8 -6.76 19.61 -0.45
N ASP A 9 -6.87 19.47 -1.78
CA ASP A 9 -8.12 19.03 -2.38
C ASP A 9 -8.47 17.60 -1.93
N GLU A 10 -9.70 17.43 -1.45
CA GLU A 10 -10.23 16.15 -0.97
C GLU A 10 -11.16 15.49 -1.99
N ILE A 11 -10.94 14.20 -2.26
CA ILE A 11 -11.80 13.40 -3.13
C ILE A 11 -12.65 12.47 -2.28
N ILE A 12 -13.97 12.66 -2.32
CA ILE A 12 -14.93 11.75 -1.68
C ILE A 12 -14.95 10.44 -2.45
N VAL A 13 -14.59 9.36 -1.76
CA VAL A 13 -14.65 8.00 -2.27
C VAL A 13 -15.82 7.32 -1.58
N GLY A 14 -16.77 6.80 -2.36
CA GLY A 14 -17.90 6.05 -1.80
C GLY A 14 -17.41 4.93 -0.87
N PRO A 15 -18.20 4.52 0.13
CA PRO A 15 -17.75 3.60 1.17
C PRO A 15 -17.15 2.33 0.57
N THR A 16 -15.86 2.12 0.77
CA THR A 16 -15.19 0.90 0.33
C THR A 16 -15.31 -0.13 1.44
N ILE A 17 -16.28 -1.03 1.32
CA ILE A 17 -16.47 -2.19 2.22
C ILE A 17 -15.23 -3.10 2.33
N PHE A 18 -14.24 -2.87 1.46
CA PHE A 18 -12.97 -3.58 1.40
C PHE A 18 -11.76 -2.74 1.84
N ALA A 19 -11.94 -1.46 2.20
CA ALA A 19 -10.85 -0.70 2.80
C ALA A 19 -10.40 -1.42 4.07
N VAL A 20 -9.13 -1.81 4.07
CA VAL A 20 -8.54 -2.41 5.25
C VAL A 20 -8.54 -1.34 6.32
N GLN A 21 -9.26 -1.55 7.42
CA GLN A 21 -9.34 -0.60 8.52
C GLN A 21 -8.05 -0.70 9.35
N PRO A 22 -7.09 0.24 9.26
CA PRO A 22 -6.15 0.41 10.36
C PRO A 22 -6.94 0.73 11.64
N LYS A 23 -6.38 0.40 12.80
CA LYS A 23 -7.04 0.73 14.09
C LYS A 23 -7.24 2.24 14.24
N THR A 24 -6.28 3.05 13.76
CA THR A 24 -6.44 4.48 13.46
C THR A 24 -5.52 4.86 12.28
N PHE A 25 -5.93 5.84 11.46
CA PHE A 25 -5.10 6.32 10.33
C PHE A 25 -3.88 7.14 10.78
N GLU A 26 -3.85 7.58 12.04
CA GLU A 26 -2.75 8.35 12.64
C GLU A 26 -1.43 7.55 12.69
N GLU A 27 -1.50 6.22 12.70
CA GLU A 27 -0.33 5.34 12.72
C GLU A 27 0.24 5.08 11.31
N VAL A 28 -0.44 5.57 10.27
CA VAL A 28 -0.14 5.29 8.88
C VAL A 28 0.63 6.46 8.26
N TRP A 29 1.73 6.16 7.58
CA TRP A 29 2.60 7.12 6.92
C TRP A 29 2.94 6.69 5.49
N ILE A 30 3.21 7.68 4.62
CA ILE A 30 3.71 7.47 3.26
C ILE A 30 5.18 7.89 3.21
N PRO A 31 6.07 7.11 2.56
CA PRO A 31 7.42 7.57 2.26
C PRO A 31 7.39 8.88 1.47
N ASP A 32 8.05 9.91 1.99
CA ASP A 32 8.16 11.22 1.34
C ASP A 32 9.62 11.49 1.00
N ALA A 33 9.89 12.01 -0.21
CA ALA A 33 11.27 12.25 -0.64
C ALA A 33 11.94 13.41 0.12
N LYS A 34 11.16 14.37 0.62
CA LYS A 34 11.65 15.54 1.36
C LYS A 34 11.74 15.25 2.85
N GLU A 35 10.72 14.60 3.41
CA GLU A 35 10.57 14.43 4.87
C GLU A 35 10.87 13.01 5.36
N GLY A 36 11.12 12.07 4.45
CA GLY A 36 11.34 10.66 4.75
C GLY A 36 10.04 9.91 5.00
N LYS A 37 9.17 10.43 5.88
CA LYS A 37 7.84 9.90 6.18
C LYS A 37 6.87 11.03 6.47
N ALA A 38 5.74 11.04 5.78
CA ALA A 38 4.65 11.99 6.02
C ALA A 38 3.39 11.26 6.52
N PRO A 39 2.61 11.86 7.43
CA PRO A 39 1.33 11.30 7.86
C PRO A 39 0.35 11.22 6.69
N VAL A 40 -0.52 10.21 6.72
CA VAL A 40 -1.61 10.06 5.75
C VAL A 40 -2.77 10.97 6.15
N HIS A 41 -3.26 11.78 5.21
CA HIS A 41 -4.44 12.64 5.40
C HIS A 41 -5.73 11.93 4.96
N SER A 42 -5.61 10.95 4.07
CA SER A 42 -6.69 10.13 3.55
C SER A 42 -7.28 9.19 4.60
N ASN A 43 -8.58 8.94 4.50
CA ASN A 43 -9.32 7.99 5.33
C ASN A 43 -10.18 7.05 4.45
N VAL A 44 -11.04 6.24 5.07
CA VAL A 44 -11.87 5.25 4.36
C VAL A 44 -12.90 5.84 3.39
N SER A 45 -13.23 7.13 3.54
CA SER A 45 -14.25 7.83 2.75
C SER A 45 -13.69 8.98 1.92
N VAL A 46 -12.44 9.38 2.17
CA VAL A 46 -11.83 10.55 1.55
C VAL A 46 -10.38 10.24 1.23
N ILE A 47 -9.96 10.58 0.02
CA ILE A 47 -8.54 10.54 -0.35
C ILE A 47 -8.06 11.97 -0.60
N SER A 48 -6.98 12.35 0.07
CA SER A 48 -6.29 13.62 -0.17
C SER A 48 -5.38 13.51 -1.39
N LEU A 49 -5.36 14.54 -2.24
CA LEU A 49 -4.47 14.59 -3.40
C LEU A 49 -2.97 14.56 -3.03
N SER A 50 -2.57 15.11 -1.87
CA SER A 50 -1.18 15.06 -1.44
C SER A 50 -0.71 13.62 -1.21
N ASP A 51 -1.55 12.77 -0.63
CA ASP A 51 -1.26 11.34 -0.47
C ASP A 51 -1.17 10.61 -1.80
N VAL A 52 -2.04 10.95 -2.77
CA VAL A 52 -1.99 10.37 -4.12
C VAL A 52 -0.68 10.71 -4.82
N SER A 53 -0.26 11.97 -4.71
CA SER A 53 1.02 12.45 -5.25
C SER A 53 2.18 11.67 -4.63
N ARG A 54 2.22 11.57 -3.30
CA ARG A 54 3.26 10.83 -2.57
C ARG A 54 3.28 9.34 -2.94
N LEU A 55 2.11 8.68 -3.01
CA LEU A 55 1.99 7.27 -3.44
C LEU A 55 2.50 7.04 -4.88
N SER A 56 2.28 8.02 -5.76
CA SER A 56 2.76 7.98 -7.14
C SER A 56 4.28 8.13 -7.24
N SER A 57 4.88 8.92 -6.35
CA SER A 57 6.33 9.15 -6.29
C SER A 57 7.09 8.14 -5.41
N ALA A 58 6.40 7.35 -4.58
CA ALA A 58 7.03 6.42 -3.63
C ALA A 58 7.88 5.32 -4.31
N ARG A 59 7.72 5.08 -5.61
CA ARG A 59 8.52 4.09 -6.37
C ARG A 59 8.93 4.63 -7.74
N THR A 60 10.20 4.99 -7.89
CA THR A 60 10.75 5.38 -9.19
C THR A 60 10.83 4.18 -10.14
N GLY A 61 10.22 4.29 -11.33
CA GLY A 61 10.32 3.29 -12.40
C GLY A 61 9.52 2.00 -12.15
N GLN A 62 8.60 2.00 -11.20
CA GLN A 62 7.72 0.85 -10.92
C GLN A 62 6.25 1.29 -10.90
N ALA A 63 5.33 0.33 -10.83
CA ALA A 63 3.92 0.64 -10.74
C ALA A 63 3.56 1.39 -9.44
N VAL A 64 2.64 2.35 -9.58
CA VAL A 64 2.15 3.22 -8.52
C VAL A 64 1.58 2.39 -7.37
N LEU A 65 1.90 2.82 -6.14
CA LEU A 65 1.34 2.20 -4.95
C LEU A 65 -0.14 2.56 -4.81
N SER A 66 -0.90 1.56 -4.37
CA SER A 66 -2.29 1.74 -4.01
C SER A 66 -2.45 2.22 -2.57
N PHE A 67 -3.61 2.80 -2.24
CA PHE A 67 -4.00 3.06 -0.86
C PHE A 67 -3.90 1.80 0.02
N GLY A 68 -4.31 0.65 -0.51
CA GLY A 68 -4.15 -0.65 0.16
C GLY A 68 -2.69 -1.07 0.43
N SER A 69 -1.69 -0.38 -0.14
CA SER A 69 -0.28 -0.65 0.11
C SER A 69 0.25 0.03 1.37
N LEU A 70 -0.47 1.01 1.92
CA LEU A 70 -0.06 1.77 3.11
C LEU A 70 0.19 0.88 4.32
N LEU A 71 -0.69 -0.09 4.57
CA LEU A 71 -0.52 -1.04 5.67
C LEU A 71 0.76 -1.85 5.53
N HIS A 72 1.12 -2.24 4.31
CA HIS A 72 2.37 -2.95 4.08
C HIS A 72 3.56 -2.03 4.35
N ALA A 73 3.53 -0.79 3.85
CA ALA A 73 4.60 0.19 4.06
C ALA A 73 4.83 0.52 5.55
N CYS A 74 3.75 0.53 6.34
CA CYS A 74 3.81 0.82 7.78
C CYS A 74 4.19 -0.39 8.65
N GLY A 75 4.53 -1.54 8.06
CA GLY A 75 4.95 -2.72 8.81
C GLY A 75 3.80 -3.63 9.26
N PHE A 76 2.54 -3.33 8.92
CA PHE A 76 1.38 -4.20 9.15
C PHE A 76 1.24 -5.29 8.07
N GLY A 77 2.38 -5.82 7.58
CA GLY A 77 2.42 -6.71 6.43
C GLY A 77 1.64 -8.03 6.59
N THR A 78 1.37 -8.47 7.81
CA THR A 78 0.54 -9.66 8.09
C THR A 78 -0.95 -9.43 7.81
N LEU A 79 -1.41 -8.17 7.81
CA LEU A 79 -2.80 -7.80 7.59
C LEU A 79 -3.07 -7.33 6.15
N CYS A 80 -2.03 -7.18 5.34
CA CYS A 80 -2.19 -6.70 3.98
C CYS A 80 -2.82 -7.76 3.07
N ARG A 81 -3.76 -7.34 2.21
CA ARG A 81 -4.40 -8.19 1.20
C ARG A 81 -3.84 -7.86 -0.18
N PRO A 82 -3.07 -8.76 -0.83
CA PRO A 82 -2.51 -8.49 -2.15
C PRO A 82 -3.58 -8.28 -3.22
N CYS A 83 -3.37 -7.31 -4.10
CA CYS A 83 -4.26 -7.05 -5.24
C CYS A 83 -4.14 -8.17 -6.28
N MET A 84 -5.25 -8.86 -6.56
CA MET A 84 -5.27 -9.92 -7.58
C MET A 84 -5.04 -9.40 -9.00
N PHE A 85 -5.32 -8.13 -9.26
CA PHE A 85 -5.15 -7.48 -10.56
C PHE A 85 -3.76 -6.88 -10.75
N GLU A 86 -3.00 -6.68 -9.67
CA GLU A 86 -1.62 -6.16 -9.69
C GLU A 86 -0.59 -7.30 -9.59
N ARG A 87 -0.91 -8.50 -10.07
CA ARG A 87 0.08 -9.61 -10.14
C ARG A 87 1.24 -9.27 -11.08
N ILE A 88 0.92 -8.53 -12.14
CA ILE A 88 1.87 -7.90 -13.06
C ILE A 88 1.82 -6.39 -12.74
N PRO A 89 2.96 -5.75 -12.46
CA PRO A 89 2.99 -4.31 -12.19
C PRO A 89 2.28 -3.50 -13.29
N GLY A 90 1.39 -2.58 -12.90
CA GLY A 90 0.66 -1.66 -13.76
C GLY A 90 -0.63 -2.22 -14.37
N ARG A 91 -1.11 -3.40 -13.94
CA ARG A 91 -2.32 -4.01 -14.52
C ARG A 91 -3.62 -3.67 -13.78
N CYS A 92 -3.55 -3.25 -12.52
CA CYS A 92 -4.74 -2.84 -11.79
C CYS A 92 -5.26 -1.48 -12.30
N ARG A 93 -6.49 -1.46 -12.83
CA ARG A 93 -7.13 -0.23 -13.35
C ARG A 93 -7.52 0.77 -12.26
N LYS A 94 -7.57 0.33 -11.00
CA LYS A 94 -7.86 1.21 -9.86
C LYS A 94 -6.64 2.04 -9.43
N VAL A 95 -5.42 1.62 -9.82
CA VAL A 95 -4.17 2.36 -9.52
C VAL A 95 -4.09 2.73 -8.02
N TRP A 96 -3.97 4.01 -7.68
CA TRP A 96 -3.87 4.51 -6.31
C TRP A 96 -5.19 4.34 -5.52
N LEU A 97 -6.35 4.28 -6.19
CA LEU A 97 -7.67 4.03 -5.60
C LEU A 97 -7.92 2.56 -5.20
N CYS A 98 -6.95 1.67 -5.38
CA CYS A 98 -7.15 0.27 -5.04
C CYS A 98 -7.05 0.02 -3.52
N ASP A 99 -8.06 -0.61 -2.93
CA ASP A 99 -8.04 -1.00 -1.50
C ASP A 99 -7.07 -2.17 -1.21
N PHE A 100 -6.53 -2.81 -2.24
CA PHE A 100 -5.65 -3.97 -2.12
C PHE A 100 -4.19 -3.60 -2.39
N CYS A 101 -3.27 -4.26 -1.69
CA CYS A 101 -1.84 -3.97 -1.73
C CYS A 101 -1.20 -4.29 -3.10
N HIS A 102 -0.51 -3.30 -3.66
CA HIS A 102 0.22 -3.38 -4.93
C HIS A 102 1.71 -3.77 -4.75
N MET A 103 2.18 -3.84 -3.50
CA MET A 103 3.59 -4.10 -3.18
C MET A 103 4.05 -5.55 -3.38
N HIS A 104 3.10 -6.49 -3.59
CA HIS A 104 3.39 -7.91 -3.82
C HIS A 104 3.60 -8.26 -5.30
N ALA A 105 3.39 -7.31 -6.21
CA ALA A 105 3.58 -7.53 -7.64
C ALA A 105 5.00 -8.04 -7.96
N GLY A 106 5.11 -9.05 -8.82
CA GLY A 106 6.41 -9.52 -9.32
C GLY A 106 7.28 -10.33 -8.33
N ARG A 107 6.85 -10.56 -7.09
CA ARG A 107 7.51 -11.56 -6.23
C ARG A 107 7.19 -12.94 -6.79
N LYS A 108 8.07 -13.47 -7.67
CA LYS A 108 8.09 -14.91 -7.97
C LYS A 108 8.13 -15.60 -6.62
N ARG A 109 7.10 -16.39 -6.29
CA ARG A 109 7.22 -17.33 -5.17
C ARG A 109 8.45 -18.15 -5.52
N ARG A 110 9.58 -17.88 -4.88
CA ARG A 110 10.62 -18.90 -4.81
C ARG A 110 9.89 -20.03 -4.11
N VAL A 111 9.58 -21.07 -4.87
CA VAL A 111 9.20 -22.35 -4.30
C VAL A 111 10.43 -22.71 -3.49
N THR A 112 10.43 -22.33 -2.22
CA THR A 112 11.40 -22.82 -1.28
C THR A 112 11.06 -24.30 -1.23
N ASP A 113 11.82 -25.11 -1.94
CA ASP A 113 11.77 -26.56 -1.81
C ASP A 113 11.83 -26.84 -0.32
N HIS A 114 10.70 -27.25 0.25
CA HIS A 114 10.67 -27.73 1.61
C HIS A 114 11.62 -28.92 1.61
N PRO A 115 12.69 -28.94 2.42
CA PRO A 115 13.48 -30.15 2.56
C PRO A 115 12.53 -31.21 3.11
N THR A 116 12.19 -32.18 2.26
CA THR A 116 11.47 -33.40 2.63
C THR A 116 12.20 -33.97 3.84
N LEU A 117 11.58 -33.86 5.02
CA LEU A 117 12.10 -34.45 6.25
C LEU A 117 12.24 -35.96 5.99
N ALA A 118 13.47 -36.39 5.72
CA ALA A 118 13.83 -37.79 5.64
C ALA A 118 13.58 -38.39 7.02
N SER A 119 12.50 -39.16 7.12
CA SER A 119 12.12 -39.95 8.28
C SER A 119 13.19 -41.01 8.53
N THR A 120 14.15 -40.73 9.42
CA THR A 120 15.06 -41.75 9.94
C THR A 120 14.31 -42.57 11.00
N ALA A 121 13.76 -43.69 10.56
CA ALA A 121 13.39 -44.79 11.45
C ALA A 121 14.67 -45.37 12.07
N LYS A 122 14.77 -45.32 13.40
CA LYS A 122 15.75 -46.10 14.17
C LYS A 122 15.08 -47.38 14.64
N SER A 123 15.67 -48.51 14.25
CA SER A 123 15.48 -49.84 14.84
C SER A 123 16.28 -49.98 16.13
#